data_AF-A0A1B3XSY4-F1
#
_entry.id   AF-A0A1B3XSY4-F1
#
_cell.length_a   1.000
_cell.length_b   1.000
_cell.length_c   1.000
_cell.angle_alpha   90.00
_cell.angle_beta   90.00
_cell.angle_gamma   90.00
#
_symmetry.space_group_name_H-M   'P 1'
#
loop_
_entity.id
_entity.type
_entity.pdbx_description
1 polymer ?
#
loop_
_entity_poly.entity_id
_entity_poly.type
_entity_poly.pdbx_seq_one_letter_code
_entity_poly.pdbx_strand_id
1 'polypeptide(L)'
;MSREQKKSEMTKTIIETAKRLFNIHGVEQVSMHMIAQEVGIGQGTMYRRFSNKAELCMTILSTDFQALFQRIERYLQENASCSSYEKGKYMILEMIRMNAEHSSWIEVIFSQTDFREMHHKEKFSKVPAPFIAVQHMFEPLFKKTDGMEDPFFWSTTLAWSLNPILIRTFSEKGYTDEQIAEHFAQVFLRGHDR
;
A
#
# COMPACT_ATOMS: atom_id res chain seq x y z
N MET A 1 9.61 -30.96 5.64
CA MET A 1 8.93 -29.64 5.70
C MET A 1 7.94 -29.62 6.85
N SER A 2 8.00 -28.62 7.72
CA SER A 2 7.07 -28.45 8.83
C SER A 2 5.65 -28.10 8.35
N ARG A 3 4.63 -28.28 9.20
CA ARG A 3 3.25 -27.85 8.90
C ARG A 3 3.17 -26.35 8.61
N GLU A 4 3.96 -25.53 9.28
CA GLU A 4 4.02 -24.08 9.08
C GLU A 4 4.67 -23.71 7.74
N GLN A 5 5.75 -24.41 7.34
CA GLN A 5 6.36 -24.21 6.02
C GLN A 5 5.39 -24.53 4.89
N LYS A 6 4.68 -25.68 4.97
CA LYS A 6 3.62 -26.01 4.01
C LYS A 6 2.49 -24.97 4.00
N LYS A 7 2.18 -24.39 5.17
CA LYS A 7 1.17 -23.35 5.26
C LYS A 7 1.62 -22.08 4.54
N SER A 8 2.85 -21.64 4.79
CA SER A 8 3.44 -20.44 4.19
C SER A 8 3.56 -20.58 2.67
N GLU A 9 4.06 -21.72 2.18
CA GLU A 9 4.26 -21.96 0.76
C GLU A 9 2.94 -21.89 -0.02
N MET A 10 1.90 -22.55 0.49
CA MET A 10 0.57 -22.48 -0.12
C MET A 10 -0.01 -21.04 -0.11
N THR A 11 0.26 -20.25 0.93
CA THR A 11 -0.17 -18.84 0.94
C THR A 11 0.53 -18.07 -0.18
N LYS A 12 1.83 -18.29 -0.40
CA LYS A 12 2.56 -17.67 -1.51
C LYS A 12 2.00 -18.08 -2.86
N THR A 13 1.76 -19.38 -3.08
CA THR A 13 1.17 -19.88 -4.33
C THR A 13 -0.19 -19.25 -4.63
N ILE A 14 -1.04 -19.09 -3.60
CA ILE A 14 -2.35 -18.41 -3.76
C ILE A 14 -2.15 -16.95 -4.15
N ILE A 15 -1.25 -16.22 -3.48
CA ILE A 15 -0.96 -14.81 -3.74
C ILE A 15 -0.45 -14.62 -5.17
N GLU A 16 0.52 -15.41 -5.61
CA GLU A 16 1.10 -15.34 -6.95
C GLU A 16 0.06 -15.67 -8.03
N THR A 17 -0.76 -16.70 -7.79
CA THR A 17 -1.83 -17.08 -8.71
C THR A 17 -2.90 -16.00 -8.80
N ALA A 18 -3.30 -15.42 -7.67
CA ALA A 18 -4.24 -14.31 -7.63
C ALA A 18 -3.71 -13.09 -8.38
N LYS A 19 -2.46 -12.66 -8.12
CA LYS A 19 -1.81 -11.56 -8.85
C LYS A 19 -1.82 -11.79 -10.36
N ARG A 20 -1.46 -12.99 -10.81
CA ARG A 20 -1.48 -13.33 -12.23
C ARG A 20 -2.90 -13.26 -12.82
N LEU A 21 -3.88 -13.86 -12.15
CA LEU A 21 -5.27 -13.83 -12.63
C LEU A 21 -5.82 -12.39 -12.66
N PHE A 22 -5.52 -11.58 -11.64
CA PHE A 22 -5.91 -10.17 -11.60
C PHE A 22 -5.31 -9.37 -12.76
N ASN A 23 -4.04 -9.62 -13.12
CA ASN A 23 -3.40 -8.95 -14.25
C ASN A 23 -4.02 -9.35 -15.61
N ILE A 24 -4.48 -10.59 -15.76
CA ILE A 24 -5.05 -11.08 -17.02
C ILE A 24 -6.52 -10.67 -17.18
N HIS A 25 -7.31 -10.81 -16.12
CA HIS A 25 -8.78 -10.71 -16.19
C HIS A 25 -9.34 -9.44 -15.53
N GLY A 26 -8.50 -8.65 -14.85
CA GLY A 26 -8.94 -7.59 -13.96
C GLY A 26 -9.41 -8.16 -12.63
N VAL A 27 -9.21 -7.38 -11.56
CA VAL A 27 -9.47 -7.82 -10.19
C VAL A 27 -10.92 -8.21 -10.03
N GLU A 28 -11.87 -7.38 -10.47
CA GLU A 28 -13.31 -7.57 -10.32
C GLU A 28 -13.80 -8.92 -10.85
N GLN A 29 -13.30 -9.34 -12.01
CA GLN A 29 -13.75 -10.54 -12.72
C GLN A 29 -13.23 -11.85 -12.11
N VAL A 30 -12.20 -11.78 -11.27
CA VAL A 30 -11.60 -12.97 -10.65
C VAL A 30 -12.30 -13.30 -9.33
N SER A 31 -12.86 -14.49 -9.21
CA SER A 31 -13.50 -14.97 -7.98
C SER A 31 -12.53 -15.77 -7.10
N MET A 32 -12.83 -15.88 -5.80
CA MET A 32 -12.10 -16.77 -4.88
C MET A 32 -12.13 -18.23 -5.35
N HIS A 33 -13.22 -18.65 -6.01
CA HIS A 33 -13.35 -19.98 -6.58
C HIS A 33 -12.39 -20.21 -7.74
N MET A 34 -12.29 -19.25 -8.66
CA MET A 34 -11.39 -19.30 -9.81
C MET A 34 -9.93 -19.45 -9.34
N ILE A 35 -9.53 -18.67 -8.34
CA ILE A 35 -8.18 -18.77 -7.75
C ILE A 35 -7.97 -20.16 -7.12
N ALA A 36 -8.95 -20.67 -6.38
CA ALA A 36 -8.86 -21.99 -5.76
C ALA A 36 -8.72 -23.12 -6.80
N GLN A 37 -9.45 -23.05 -7.91
CA GLN A 37 -9.35 -24.00 -9.02
C GLN A 37 -7.96 -23.96 -9.67
N GLU A 38 -7.45 -22.76 -9.95
CA GLU A 38 -6.15 -22.57 -10.60
C GLU A 38 -4.98 -23.06 -9.72
N VAL A 39 -5.07 -22.88 -8.41
CA VAL A 39 -4.09 -23.41 -7.44
C VAL A 39 -4.24 -24.92 -7.22
N GLY A 40 -5.39 -25.50 -7.57
CA GLY A 40 -5.70 -26.91 -7.32
C GLY A 40 -6.10 -27.23 -5.87
N ILE A 41 -6.75 -26.29 -5.18
CA ILE A 41 -7.23 -26.47 -3.80
C ILE A 41 -8.77 -26.39 -3.71
N GLY A 42 -9.34 -27.09 -2.72
CA GLY A 42 -10.76 -26.97 -2.43
C GLY A 42 -11.15 -25.59 -1.87
N GLN A 43 -12.35 -25.11 -2.18
CA GLN A 43 -12.85 -23.80 -1.73
C GLN A 43 -12.77 -23.63 -0.20
N GLY A 44 -13.10 -24.65 0.59
CA GLY A 44 -12.98 -24.58 2.06
C GLY A 44 -11.55 -24.35 2.55
N THR A 45 -10.53 -24.83 1.80
CA THR A 45 -9.12 -24.55 2.10
C THR A 45 -8.74 -23.11 1.77
N MET A 46 -9.31 -22.54 0.70
CA MET A 46 -9.15 -21.13 0.34
C MET A 46 -9.76 -20.24 1.43
N TYR A 47 -11.02 -20.47 1.81
CA TYR A 47 -11.72 -19.64 2.80
C TYR A 47 -11.19 -19.76 4.23
N ARG A 48 -10.58 -20.90 4.58
CA ARG A 48 -9.84 -21.05 5.86
C ARG A 48 -8.56 -20.19 5.91
N ARG A 49 -8.04 -19.76 4.75
CA ARG A 49 -6.84 -18.91 4.65
C ARG A 49 -7.18 -17.45 4.45
N PHE A 50 -8.20 -17.18 3.66
CA PHE A 50 -8.67 -15.84 3.32
C PHE A 50 -10.19 -15.85 3.38
N SER A 51 -10.75 -15.19 4.38
CA SER A 51 -12.20 -15.10 4.62
C SER A 51 -12.95 -14.51 3.43
N ASN A 52 -12.32 -13.60 2.70
CA ASN A 52 -12.89 -12.99 1.50
C ASN A 52 -11.77 -12.47 0.56
N LYS A 53 -12.19 -11.92 -0.58
CA LYS A 53 -11.29 -11.36 -1.60
C LYS A 53 -10.57 -10.10 -1.12
N ALA A 54 -11.19 -9.30 -0.25
CA ALA A 54 -10.57 -8.13 0.36
C ALA A 54 -9.36 -8.53 1.23
N GLU A 55 -9.48 -9.58 2.05
CA GLU A 55 -8.37 -10.09 2.87
C GLU A 55 -7.20 -10.57 2.01
N LEU A 56 -7.50 -11.24 0.89
CA LEU A 56 -6.49 -11.62 -0.09
C LEU A 56 -5.82 -10.39 -0.73
N CYS A 57 -6.60 -9.40 -1.18
CA CYS A 57 -6.08 -8.16 -1.76
C CYS A 57 -5.22 -7.38 -0.76
N MET A 58 -5.63 -7.30 0.50
CA MET A 58 -4.83 -6.69 1.57
C MET A 58 -3.52 -7.44 1.75
N THR A 59 -3.53 -8.77 1.81
CA THR A 59 -2.30 -9.58 1.97
C THR A 59 -1.34 -9.41 0.80
N ILE A 60 -1.88 -9.35 -0.42
CA ILE A 60 -1.12 -9.01 -1.63
C ILE A 60 -0.46 -7.64 -1.48
N LEU A 61 -1.26 -6.61 -1.19
CA LEU A 61 -0.82 -5.22 -1.08
C LEU A 61 0.21 -5.03 0.04
N SER A 62 0.07 -5.77 1.13
CA SER A 62 1.03 -5.82 2.24
C SER A 62 2.42 -6.27 1.82
N THR A 63 2.47 -7.28 0.95
CA THR A 63 3.73 -7.83 0.43
C THR A 63 4.43 -6.79 -0.45
N ASP A 64 3.66 -6.05 -1.23
CA ASP A 64 4.18 -5.00 -2.11
C ASP A 64 4.61 -3.76 -1.30
N PHE A 65 3.88 -3.39 -0.25
CA PHE A 65 4.31 -2.37 0.72
C PHE A 65 5.63 -2.75 1.40
N GLN A 66 5.82 -4.01 1.78
CA GLN A 66 7.08 -4.45 2.38
C GLN A 66 8.26 -4.25 1.40
N ALA A 67 8.07 -4.59 0.13
CA ALA A 67 9.10 -4.36 -0.89
C ALA A 67 9.36 -2.87 -1.12
N LEU A 68 8.30 -2.04 -1.13
CA LEU A 68 8.42 -0.58 -1.21
C LEU A 68 9.21 -0.01 -0.03
N PHE A 69 8.87 -0.41 1.20
CA PHE A 69 9.55 0.06 2.40
C PHE A 69 11.03 -0.29 2.39
N GLN A 70 11.41 -1.48 1.95
CA GLN A 70 12.82 -1.85 1.79
C GLN A 70 13.54 -0.98 0.74
N ARG A 71 12.87 -0.62 -0.37
CA ARG A 71 13.45 0.30 -1.37
C ARG A 71 13.63 1.70 -0.79
N ILE A 72 12.62 2.22 -0.10
CA ILE A 72 12.66 3.53 0.53
C ILE A 72 13.73 3.58 1.61
N GLU A 73 13.77 2.60 2.52
CA GLU A 73 14.75 2.56 3.60
C GLU A 73 16.19 2.58 3.06
N ARG A 74 16.47 1.77 2.04
CA ARG A 74 17.77 1.77 1.36
C ARG A 74 18.09 3.14 0.75
N TYR A 75 17.15 3.75 0.04
CA TYR A 75 17.35 5.10 -0.52
C TYR A 75 17.65 6.12 0.58
N LEU A 76 16.91 6.10 1.70
CA LEU A 76 17.10 7.02 2.82
C LEU A 76 18.46 6.84 3.50
N GLN A 77 18.97 5.60 3.56
CA GLN A 77 20.31 5.29 4.09
C GLN A 77 21.41 5.79 3.14
N GLU A 78 21.29 5.52 1.84
CA GLU A 78 22.24 5.93 0.82
C GLU A 78 22.28 7.46 0.63
N ASN A 79 21.16 8.14 0.90
CA ASN A 79 20.99 9.59 0.75
C ASN A 79 20.84 10.29 2.10
N ALA A 80 21.55 9.82 3.13
CA ALA A 80 21.43 10.35 4.49
C ALA A 80 21.71 11.87 4.59
N SER A 81 22.53 12.43 3.72
CA SER A 81 22.86 13.87 3.65
C SER A 81 21.82 14.73 2.92
N CYS A 82 20.88 14.13 2.18
CA CYS A 82 19.82 14.89 1.52
C CYS A 82 18.86 15.53 2.52
N SER A 83 18.24 16.66 2.12
CA SER A 83 17.24 17.35 2.93
C SER A 83 16.00 16.49 3.16
N SER A 84 15.21 16.87 4.17
CA SER A 84 13.92 16.24 4.45
C SER A 84 12.97 16.38 3.26
N TYR A 85 13.03 17.51 2.54
CA TYR A 85 12.31 17.70 1.28
C TYR A 85 12.65 16.67 0.21
N GLU A 86 13.93 16.46 -0.11
CA GLU A 86 14.34 15.51 -1.16
C GLU A 86 13.97 14.07 -0.80
N LYS A 87 14.15 13.69 0.48
CA LYS A 87 13.75 12.37 0.99
C LYS A 87 12.23 12.20 0.92
N GLY A 88 11.47 13.19 1.36
CA GLY A 88 10.01 13.15 1.34
C GLY A 88 9.44 13.13 -0.08
N LYS A 89 10.00 13.93 -0.99
CA LYS A 89 9.62 13.92 -2.42
C LYS A 89 9.85 12.55 -3.05
N TYR A 90 10.99 11.91 -2.78
CA TYR A 90 11.25 10.54 -3.25
C TYR A 90 10.22 9.54 -2.71
N MET A 91 9.92 9.60 -1.40
CA MET A 91 8.93 8.73 -0.77
C MET A 91 7.52 8.92 -1.37
N ILE A 92 7.14 10.17 -1.64
CA ILE A 92 5.87 10.52 -2.30
C ILE A 92 5.83 9.92 -3.71
N LEU A 93 6.89 10.10 -4.50
CA LEU A 93 6.98 9.58 -5.86
C LEU A 93 6.84 8.06 -5.91
N GLU A 94 7.56 7.35 -5.04
CA GLU A 94 7.50 5.88 -4.98
C GLU A 94 6.11 5.38 -4.54
N MET A 95 5.41 6.14 -3.69
CA MET A 95 4.02 5.84 -3.31
C MET A 95 3.04 6.04 -4.48
N ILE A 96 3.21 7.13 -5.25
CA ILE A 96 2.40 7.40 -6.44
C ILE A 96 2.53 6.26 -7.46
N ARG A 97 3.76 5.83 -7.73
CA ARG A 97 4.04 4.72 -8.66
C ARG A 97 3.42 3.40 -8.18
N MET A 98 3.53 3.08 -6.89
CA MET A 98 2.89 1.90 -6.32
C MET A 98 1.36 1.94 -6.44
N ASN A 99 0.73 3.10 -6.24
CA ASN A 99 -0.72 3.25 -6.38
C ASN A 99 -1.20 3.00 -7.81
N ALA A 100 -0.44 3.45 -8.83
CA ALA A 100 -0.77 3.22 -10.22
C ALA A 100 -0.87 1.71 -10.54
N GLU A 101 0.01 0.90 -9.94
CA GLU A 101 0.04 -0.55 -10.13
C GLU A 101 -1.11 -1.29 -9.42
N HIS A 102 -1.76 -0.68 -8.42
CA HIS A 102 -2.64 -1.40 -7.49
C HIS A 102 -4.03 -0.77 -7.27
N SER A 103 -4.37 0.28 -8.01
CA SER A 103 -5.63 1.04 -7.86
C SER A 103 -6.90 0.17 -7.79
N SER A 104 -6.99 -0.88 -8.60
CA SER A 104 -8.12 -1.81 -8.62
C SER A 104 -8.19 -2.77 -7.42
N TRP A 105 -7.06 -3.09 -6.78
CA TRP A 105 -7.07 -3.85 -5.51
C TRP A 105 -7.56 -2.96 -4.38
N ILE A 106 -7.11 -1.71 -4.38
CA ILE A 106 -7.51 -0.72 -3.40
C ILE A 106 -9.04 -0.55 -3.45
N GLU A 107 -9.63 -0.39 -4.62
CA GLU A 107 -11.10 -0.31 -4.77
C GLU A 107 -11.85 -1.54 -4.22
N VAL A 108 -11.35 -2.75 -4.46
CA VAL A 108 -11.94 -3.99 -3.90
C VAL A 108 -11.82 -4.01 -2.37
N ILE A 109 -10.70 -3.57 -1.82
CA ILE A 109 -10.53 -3.43 -0.38
C ILE A 109 -11.54 -2.42 0.16
N PHE A 110 -11.67 -1.25 -0.48
CA PHE A 110 -12.57 -0.20 -0.01
C PHE A 110 -14.06 -0.61 -0.09
N SER A 111 -14.46 -1.35 -1.12
CA SER A 111 -15.86 -1.76 -1.31
C SER A 111 -16.29 -2.94 -0.41
N GLN A 112 -15.36 -3.81 -0.01
CA GLN A 112 -15.65 -5.03 0.74
C GLN A 112 -15.19 -4.98 2.21
N THR A 113 -14.52 -3.91 2.62
CA THR A 113 -14.09 -3.69 4.01
C THR A 113 -15.03 -2.73 4.71
N ASP A 114 -15.54 -3.10 5.89
CA ASP A 114 -16.21 -2.14 6.76
C ASP A 114 -15.16 -1.23 7.42
N PHE A 115 -15.14 0.06 7.05
CA PHE A 115 -14.24 1.06 7.63
C PHE A 115 -14.40 1.21 9.14
N ARG A 116 -15.58 0.91 9.68
CA ARG A 116 -15.80 0.91 11.13
C ARG A 116 -14.97 -0.15 11.82
N GLU A 117 -14.65 -1.24 11.11
CA GLU A 117 -13.84 -2.34 11.62
C GLU A 117 -12.32 -2.13 11.45
N MET A 118 -11.87 -1.16 10.64
CA MET A 118 -10.43 -0.91 10.40
C MET A 118 -9.62 -0.58 11.66
N HIS A 119 -10.27 -0.01 12.68
CA HIS A 119 -9.65 0.30 13.97
C HIS A 119 -9.67 -0.88 14.96
N HIS A 120 -10.41 -1.96 14.65
CA HIS A 120 -10.45 -3.15 15.49
C HIS A 120 -9.21 -4.02 15.22
N LYS A 121 -8.17 -3.82 16.04
CA LYS A 121 -6.88 -4.55 16.02
C LYS A 121 -7.03 -6.08 15.91
N GLU A 122 -8.15 -6.64 16.37
CA GLU A 122 -8.41 -8.09 16.39
C GLU A 122 -8.72 -8.70 15.01
N LYS A 123 -9.33 -7.95 14.07
CA LYS A 123 -9.67 -8.46 12.74
C LYS A 123 -8.55 -8.32 11.71
N PHE A 124 -7.71 -7.28 11.83
CA PHE A 124 -6.56 -7.03 10.94
C PHE A 124 -5.21 -7.48 11.55
N SER A 125 -5.25 -8.45 12.45
CA SER A 125 -4.19 -8.82 13.41
C SER A 125 -2.81 -9.20 12.85
N LYS A 126 -2.59 -9.18 11.53
CA LYS A 126 -1.31 -9.55 10.91
C LYS A 126 -0.70 -8.49 10.00
N VAL A 127 -1.50 -7.59 9.43
CA VAL A 127 -0.97 -6.51 8.60
C VAL A 127 -1.77 -5.23 8.88
N PRO A 128 -1.11 -4.11 9.25
CA PRO A 128 -1.79 -2.82 9.29
C PRO A 128 -2.45 -2.52 7.95
N ALA A 129 -3.64 -1.93 8.01
CA ALA A 129 -4.32 -1.46 6.81
C ALA A 129 -3.38 -0.54 5.99
N PRO A 130 -3.45 -0.57 4.65
CA PRO A 130 -2.58 0.19 3.76
C PRO A 130 -2.32 1.63 4.20
N PHE A 131 -3.37 2.37 4.53
CA PHE A 131 -3.26 3.78 4.93
C PHE A 131 -2.48 3.98 6.24
N ILE A 132 -2.57 3.05 7.20
CA ILE A 132 -1.79 3.08 8.45
C ILE A 132 -0.31 2.85 8.14
N ALA A 133 -0.02 1.91 7.24
CA ALA A 133 1.36 1.64 6.81
C ALA A 133 1.98 2.87 6.13
N VAL A 134 1.23 3.53 5.25
CA VAL A 134 1.67 4.76 4.58
C VAL A 134 1.85 5.92 5.57
N GLN A 135 0.93 6.10 6.52
CA GLN A 135 1.04 7.15 7.55
C GLN A 135 2.31 6.95 8.39
N HIS A 136 2.55 5.76 8.93
CA HIS A 136 3.75 5.47 9.72
C HIS A 136 5.04 5.66 8.94
N MET A 137 5.02 5.44 7.63
CA MET A 137 6.18 5.65 6.77
C MET A 137 6.54 7.14 6.67
N PHE A 138 5.55 8.05 6.59
CA PHE A 138 5.80 9.49 6.47
C PHE A 138 6.01 10.19 7.83
N GLU A 139 5.49 9.64 8.92
CA GLU A 139 5.57 10.25 10.27
C GLU A 139 7.00 10.67 10.69
N PRO A 140 8.07 9.88 10.45
CA PRO A 140 9.43 10.28 10.81
C PRO A 140 9.95 11.51 10.09
N LEU A 141 9.44 11.84 8.89
CA LEU A 141 9.81 13.08 8.18
C LEU A 141 9.35 14.31 8.96
N PHE A 142 8.14 14.23 9.52
CA PHE A 142 7.49 15.33 10.20
C PHE A 142 7.95 15.49 11.66
N LYS A 143 8.38 14.41 12.33
CA LYS A 143 8.98 14.48 13.68
C LYS A 143 10.31 15.23 13.73
N LYS A 144 11.04 15.27 12.62
CA LYS A 144 12.37 15.89 12.51
C LYS A 144 12.32 17.32 11.97
N THR A 145 11.12 17.83 11.77
CA THR A 145 10.87 19.15 11.19
C THR A 145 10.59 20.13 12.33
N ASP A 146 11.38 21.20 12.42
CA ASP A 146 11.15 22.25 13.41
C ASP A 146 9.83 23.00 13.14
N GLY A 147 9.12 23.32 14.22
CA GLY A 147 7.86 24.08 14.17
C GLY A 147 6.61 23.27 13.77
N MET A 148 6.70 21.94 13.67
CA MET A 148 5.56 21.09 13.35
C MET A 148 4.87 20.56 14.62
N GLU A 149 3.77 21.20 15.01
CA GLU A 149 3.07 20.89 16.28
C GLU A 149 2.35 19.52 16.28
N ASP A 150 2.07 18.93 15.11
CA ASP A 150 1.35 17.65 15.01
C ASP A 150 1.83 16.75 13.83
N PRO A 151 2.91 15.97 14.01
CA PRO A 151 3.40 15.04 13.01
C PRO A 151 2.37 13.98 12.57
N PHE A 152 1.43 13.62 13.45
CA PHE A 152 0.37 12.65 13.14
C PHE A 152 -0.63 13.25 12.14
N PHE A 153 -1.08 14.48 12.37
CA PHE A 153 -1.97 15.19 11.45
C PHE A 153 -1.37 15.31 10.05
N TRP A 154 -0.11 15.72 9.94
CA TRP A 154 0.55 15.92 8.65
C TRP A 154 0.82 14.61 7.91
N SER A 155 1.33 13.59 8.61
CA SER A 155 1.53 12.26 8.00
C SER A 155 0.22 11.62 7.56
N THR A 156 -0.85 11.78 8.35
CA THR A 156 -2.19 11.31 7.99
C THR A 156 -2.72 12.04 6.76
N THR A 157 -2.67 13.37 6.76
CA THR A 157 -3.19 14.18 5.65
C THR A 157 -2.44 13.89 4.35
N LEU A 158 -1.11 13.78 4.39
CA LEU A 158 -0.31 13.38 3.24
C LEU A 158 -0.71 11.99 2.73
N ALA A 159 -0.76 10.99 3.62
CA ALA A 159 -1.13 9.62 3.25
C ALA A 159 -2.49 9.54 2.55
N TRP A 160 -3.50 10.25 3.07
CA TRP A 160 -4.83 10.30 2.46
C TRP A 160 -4.87 11.09 1.14
N SER A 161 -4.03 12.12 1.01
CA SER A 161 -3.95 12.90 -0.22
C SER A 161 -3.32 12.11 -1.37
N LEU A 162 -2.57 11.05 -1.09
CA LEU A 162 -2.05 10.11 -2.09
C LEU A 162 -3.10 9.06 -2.52
N ASN A 163 -4.39 9.37 -2.45
CA ASN A 163 -5.45 8.48 -2.90
C ASN A 163 -5.40 8.27 -4.43
N PRO A 164 -5.51 7.02 -4.94
CA PRO A 164 -5.45 6.71 -6.37
C PRO A 164 -6.39 7.52 -7.27
N ILE A 165 -7.58 7.91 -6.80
CA ILE A 165 -8.54 8.70 -7.58
C ILE A 165 -7.98 10.10 -7.86
N LEU A 166 -7.38 10.73 -6.85
CA LEU A 166 -6.79 12.06 -6.99
C LEU A 166 -5.57 12.02 -7.92
N ILE A 167 -4.70 11.02 -7.73
CA ILE A 167 -3.54 10.81 -8.60
C ILE A 167 -3.98 10.63 -10.06
N ARG A 168 -4.95 9.75 -10.31
CA ARG A 168 -5.50 9.52 -11.65
C ARG A 168 -6.09 10.81 -12.25
N THR A 169 -6.78 11.62 -11.45
CA THR A 169 -7.34 12.91 -11.90
C THR A 169 -6.24 13.84 -12.41
N PHE A 170 -5.08 13.88 -11.76
CA PHE A 170 -3.94 14.66 -12.24
C PHE A 170 -3.29 14.05 -13.48
N SER A 171 -3.11 12.72 -13.53
CA SER A 171 -2.57 12.04 -14.70
C SER A 171 -3.44 12.24 -15.95
N GLU A 172 -4.77 12.22 -15.82
CA GLU A 172 -5.72 12.51 -16.91
C GLU A 172 -5.63 13.96 -17.42
N LYS A 173 -5.09 14.87 -16.61
CA LYS A 173 -4.79 16.25 -17.00
C LYS A 173 -3.37 16.43 -17.59
N GLY A 174 -2.61 15.35 -17.71
CA GLY A 174 -1.29 15.34 -18.34
C GLY A 174 -0.12 15.60 -17.38
N TYR A 175 -0.33 15.53 -16.07
CA TYR A 175 0.75 15.61 -15.10
C TYR A 175 1.52 14.28 -15.05
N THR A 176 2.86 14.34 -15.03
CA THR A 176 3.70 13.17 -14.76
C THR A 176 3.75 12.86 -13.27
N ASP A 177 4.10 11.63 -12.89
CA ASP A 177 4.26 11.23 -11.49
C ASP A 177 5.26 12.13 -10.75
N GLU A 178 6.33 12.55 -11.42
CA GLU A 178 7.34 13.46 -10.88
C GLU A 178 6.76 14.85 -10.62
N GLN A 179 5.91 15.38 -11.52
CA GLN A 179 5.26 16.67 -11.32
C GLN A 179 4.26 16.61 -10.16
N ILE A 180 3.48 15.53 -10.06
CA ILE A 180 2.56 15.33 -8.95
C ILE A 180 3.34 15.24 -7.65
N ALA A 181 4.41 14.44 -7.59
CA ALA A 181 5.24 14.31 -6.41
C ALA A 181 5.87 15.64 -5.98
N GLU A 182 6.36 16.43 -6.92
CA GLU A 182 6.90 17.78 -6.66
C GLU A 182 5.82 18.71 -6.09
N HIS A 183 4.61 18.74 -6.65
CA HIS A 183 3.53 19.57 -6.13
C HIS A 183 3.11 19.16 -4.71
N PHE A 184 3.03 17.85 -4.44
CA PHE A 184 2.75 17.36 -3.09
C PHE A 184 3.88 17.71 -2.12
N ALA A 185 5.15 17.53 -2.51
CA ALA A 185 6.28 17.95 -1.70
C ALA A 185 6.23 19.46 -1.40
N GLN A 186 5.84 20.29 -2.37
CA GLN A 186 5.67 21.73 -2.15
C GLN A 186 4.55 22.07 -1.17
N VAL A 187 3.44 21.31 -1.18
CA VAL A 187 2.32 21.53 -0.25
C VAL A 187 2.68 21.09 1.16
N PHE A 188 3.34 19.93 1.30
CA PHE A 188 3.53 19.28 2.60
C PHE A 188 4.90 19.52 3.24
N LEU A 189 5.93 19.90 2.47
CA LEU A 189 7.33 19.92 2.93
C LEU A 189 8.03 21.29 2.76
N ARG A 190 7.47 22.24 1.99
CA ARG A 190 8.15 23.51 1.64
C ARG A 190 8.37 24.49 2.79
N GLY A 191 7.63 24.36 3.89
CA GLY A 191 7.74 25.25 5.07
C GLY A 191 8.75 24.80 6.12
N HIS A 192 9.47 23.71 5.88
CA HIS A 192 9.96 22.82 6.93
C HIS A 192 11.47 22.51 6.87
N ASP A 193 12.16 23.05 5.87
CA ASP A 193 13.61 22.90 5.63
C ASP A 193 14.42 24.11 6.16
N ARG A 194 13.89 24.92 7.08
CA ARG A 194 14.58 26.10 7.64
C ARG A 194 15.24 25.81 8.97
#